data_AF-A0A967W0N3-F1
#
_entry.id   AF-A0A967W0N3-F1
#
_cell.length_a   1.000
_cell.length_b   1.000
_cell.length_c   1.000
_cell.angle_alpha   90.00
_cell.angle_beta   90.00
_cell.angle_gamma   90.00
#
_symmetry.space_group_name_H-M   'P 1'
#
loop_
_entity.id
_entity.type
_entity.pdbx_description
1 polymer ?
#
loop_
_entity_poly.entity_id
_entity_poly.type
_entity_poly.pdbx_seq_one_letter_code
_entity_poly.pdbx_strand_id
1 'polypeptide(L)'
;FHINENVYQFIEGNGDIKVFGAPIQQPKSVGQDVWRQCFEYICLEYVGNGKDIRVLPLGNEYYSQTQRETDENTVHIPIIVVGPNGNNIQPTPVIVTPVGEQDESPQVPTVTPAYLIDIHTEVRQELITSTEEQLIMITMSLDGKPLEGINTQVVIHYPGGEVDKFYPSITDRDGKTSLSLKPISAPNGTRIEY
;
A
#
# COMPACT_ATOMS: atom_id res chain seq x y z
N PHE A 1 -0.61 -29.22 -10.12
CA PHE A 1 -0.99 -29.59 -8.74
C PHE A 1 -2.49 -29.80 -8.68
N HIS A 2 -3.00 -30.66 -7.79
CA HIS A 2 -4.45 -30.83 -7.66
C HIS A 2 -5.02 -29.67 -6.84
N ILE A 3 -6.14 -29.08 -7.29
CA ILE A 3 -6.89 -28.06 -6.57
C ILE A 3 -8.26 -28.66 -6.25
N ASN A 4 -8.70 -28.53 -5.01
CA ASN A 4 -10.02 -28.97 -4.59
C ASN A 4 -11.10 -28.13 -5.32
N GLU A 5 -12.19 -28.76 -5.76
CA GLU A 5 -13.27 -28.09 -6.51
C GLU A 5 -13.84 -26.85 -5.80
N ASN A 6 -14.08 -26.91 -4.48
CA ASN A 6 -14.61 -25.76 -3.74
C ASN A 6 -13.57 -24.64 -3.59
N VAL A 7 -12.28 -25.01 -3.51
CA VAL A 7 -11.18 -24.05 -3.50
C VAL A 7 -11.03 -23.39 -4.87
N TYR A 8 -11.21 -24.15 -5.95
CA TYR A 8 -11.19 -23.64 -7.30
C TYR A 8 -12.36 -22.67 -7.55
N GLN A 9 -13.58 -23.02 -7.14
CA GLN A 9 -14.74 -22.14 -7.21
C GLN A 9 -14.57 -20.85 -6.38
N PHE A 10 -13.90 -20.95 -5.21
CA PHE A 10 -13.54 -19.77 -4.44
C PHE A 10 -12.59 -18.86 -5.20
N ILE A 11 -11.56 -19.41 -5.86
CA ILE A 11 -10.61 -18.64 -6.68
C ILE A 11 -11.33 -17.94 -7.83
N GLU A 12 -12.14 -18.67 -8.59
CA GLU A 12 -12.92 -18.08 -9.71
C GLU A 12 -13.87 -16.98 -9.22
N GLY A 13 -14.48 -17.14 -8.05
CA GLY A 13 -15.36 -16.13 -7.46
C GLY A 13 -14.66 -14.89 -6.89
N ASN A 14 -13.34 -14.93 -6.72
CA ASN A 14 -12.56 -13.90 -6.02
C ASN A 14 -11.44 -13.31 -6.90
N GLY A 15 -11.64 -13.20 -8.21
CA GLY A 15 -10.65 -12.57 -9.12
C GLY A 15 -9.85 -13.55 -9.97
N ASP A 16 -10.22 -14.83 -9.96
CA ASP A 16 -9.71 -15.88 -10.86
C ASP A 16 -8.22 -16.20 -10.63
N ILE A 17 -7.70 -17.20 -11.33
CA ILE A 17 -6.34 -17.70 -11.21
C ILE A 17 -5.27 -16.64 -11.48
N LYS A 18 -5.61 -15.52 -12.12
CA LYS A 18 -4.67 -14.41 -12.40
C LYS A 18 -4.26 -13.67 -11.13
N VAL A 19 -5.16 -13.53 -10.17
CA VAL A 19 -4.89 -12.88 -8.87
C VAL A 19 -4.14 -13.83 -7.94
N PHE A 20 -4.46 -15.12 -8.00
CA PHE A 20 -3.90 -16.13 -7.09
C PHE A 20 -2.58 -16.71 -7.61
N GLY A 21 -2.39 -16.74 -8.93
CA GLY A 21 -1.25 -17.34 -9.62
C GLY A 21 -1.38 -18.86 -9.74
N ALA A 22 -0.41 -19.50 -10.42
CA ALA A 22 -0.39 -20.95 -10.53
C ALA A 22 -0.16 -21.62 -9.17
N PRO A 23 -0.71 -22.81 -8.90
CA PRO A 23 -0.38 -23.54 -7.69
C PRO A 23 1.10 -23.92 -7.71
N ILE A 24 1.83 -23.66 -6.62
CA ILE A 24 3.26 -23.98 -6.49
C ILE A 24 3.53 -25.22 -5.62
N GLN A 25 2.49 -25.71 -4.94
CA GLN A 25 2.57 -26.91 -4.10
C GLN A 25 1.25 -27.71 -4.11
N GLN A 26 1.35 -29.00 -3.73
CA GLN A 26 0.17 -29.80 -3.41
C GLN A 26 -0.44 -29.30 -2.08
N PRO A 27 -1.76 -29.49 -1.87
CA PRO A 27 -2.36 -29.29 -0.56
C PRO A 27 -1.64 -30.10 0.51
N LYS A 28 -1.31 -29.45 1.63
CA LYS A 28 -0.71 -30.11 2.78
C LYS A 28 -1.59 -29.93 4.01
N SER A 29 -1.73 -30.98 4.80
CA SER A 29 -2.40 -30.88 6.10
C SER A 29 -1.51 -30.07 7.06
N VAL A 30 -2.12 -29.10 7.74
CA VAL A 30 -1.45 -28.24 8.75
C VAL A 30 -2.11 -28.35 10.12
N GLY A 31 -3.17 -29.17 10.25
CA GLY A 31 -3.91 -29.41 11.48
C GLY A 31 -4.96 -30.51 11.31
N GLN A 32 -5.78 -30.74 12.34
CA GLN A 32 -6.91 -31.65 12.25
C GLN A 32 -7.94 -31.11 11.26
N ASP A 33 -8.03 -31.76 10.10
CA ASP A 33 -8.93 -31.38 9.00
C ASP A 33 -8.70 -29.99 8.40
N VAL A 34 -7.53 -29.39 8.67
CA VAL A 34 -7.10 -28.12 8.08
C VAL A 34 -6.04 -28.37 7.01
N TRP A 35 -6.32 -27.88 5.81
CA TRP A 35 -5.46 -28.01 4.64
C TRP A 35 -4.97 -26.64 4.21
N ARG A 36 -3.73 -26.58 3.72
CA ARG A 36 -3.14 -25.38 3.17
C ARG A 36 -2.62 -25.64 1.76
N GLN A 37 -2.99 -24.79 0.82
CA GLN A 37 -2.44 -24.78 -0.53
C GLN A 37 -1.92 -23.38 -0.86
N CYS A 38 -0.69 -23.33 -1.38
CA CYS A 38 -0.08 -22.09 -1.80
C CYS A 38 0.03 -22.03 -3.32
N PHE A 39 -0.22 -20.85 -3.83
CA PHE A 39 -0.09 -20.42 -5.20
C PHE A 39 1.07 -19.44 -5.28
N GLU A 40 1.41 -18.98 -6.49
CA GLU A 40 2.54 -18.06 -6.70
C GLU A 40 2.44 -16.80 -5.81
N TYR A 41 1.22 -16.39 -5.48
CA TYR A 41 0.95 -15.08 -4.90
C TYR A 41 0.21 -15.10 -3.56
N ILE A 42 -0.47 -16.21 -3.26
CA ILE A 42 -1.39 -16.31 -2.13
C ILE A 42 -1.38 -17.73 -1.56
N CYS A 43 -1.59 -17.84 -0.26
CA CYS A 43 -1.83 -19.12 0.39
C CYS A 43 -3.23 -19.15 0.97
N LEU A 44 -3.93 -20.26 0.74
CA LEU A 44 -5.26 -20.51 1.28
C LEU A 44 -5.18 -21.61 2.33
N GLU A 45 -5.88 -21.39 3.44
CA GLU A 45 -6.22 -22.41 4.41
C GLU A 45 -7.69 -22.76 4.31
N TYR A 46 -8.00 -24.04 4.45
CA TYR A 46 -9.38 -24.47 4.43
C TYR A 46 -9.66 -25.70 5.26
N VAL A 47 -10.88 -25.75 5.81
CA VAL A 47 -11.36 -26.87 6.64
C VAL A 47 -12.12 -27.87 5.78
N GLY A 48 -11.83 -29.16 5.99
CA GLY A 48 -12.42 -30.26 5.25
C GLY A 48 -12.18 -30.15 3.75
N ASN A 49 -13.25 -30.34 2.97
CA ASN A 49 -13.19 -30.24 1.50
C ASN A 49 -13.31 -28.80 0.98
N GLY A 50 -12.78 -27.79 1.67
CA GLY A 50 -12.86 -26.40 1.19
C GLY A 50 -14.17 -25.68 1.53
N LYS A 51 -14.81 -26.02 2.65
CA LYS A 51 -16.09 -25.40 3.06
C LYS A 51 -15.93 -24.05 3.76
N ASP A 52 -14.83 -23.88 4.49
CA ASP A 52 -14.43 -22.62 5.11
C ASP A 52 -13.02 -22.35 4.59
N ILE A 53 -12.88 -21.32 3.74
CA ILE A 53 -11.64 -20.96 3.06
C ILE A 53 -11.20 -19.60 3.56
N ARG A 54 -9.94 -19.53 3.99
CA ARG A 54 -9.32 -18.32 4.51
C ARG A 54 -8.05 -18.04 3.74
N VAL A 55 -7.93 -16.81 3.27
CA VAL A 55 -6.67 -16.30 2.75
C VAL A 55 -5.73 -16.02 3.93
N LEU A 56 -4.49 -16.50 3.84
CA LEU A 56 -3.49 -16.27 4.88
C LEU A 56 -3.02 -14.80 4.91
N PRO A 57 -2.53 -14.30 6.05
CA PRO A 57 -2.14 -12.89 6.21
C PRO A 57 -1.23 -12.34 5.11
N LEU A 58 -0.13 -13.04 4.79
CA LEU A 58 0.78 -12.64 3.70
C LEU A 58 0.12 -12.70 2.31
N GLY A 59 -0.85 -13.61 2.14
CA GLY A 59 -1.66 -13.70 0.94
C GLY A 59 -2.71 -12.60 0.83
N ASN A 60 -3.23 -12.08 1.94
CA ASN A 60 -4.24 -11.01 1.96
C ASN A 60 -3.66 -9.70 1.45
N GLU A 61 -2.42 -9.38 1.86
CA GLU A 61 -1.72 -8.19 1.40
C GLU A 61 -1.54 -8.23 -0.12
N TYR A 62 -1.03 -9.33 -0.67
CA TYR A 62 -0.84 -9.49 -2.11
C TYR A 62 -2.17 -9.47 -2.87
N TYR A 63 -3.16 -10.22 -2.38
CA TYR A 63 -4.51 -10.25 -2.94
C TYR A 63 -5.12 -8.84 -3.02
N SER A 64 -4.95 -8.03 -1.97
CA SER A 64 -5.47 -6.67 -1.92
C SER A 64 -4.75 -5.70 -2.87
N GLN A 65 -3.48 -5.94 -3.17
CA GLN A 65 -2.69 -5.13 -4.10
C GLN A 65 -3.00 -5.48 -5.56
N THR A 66 -3.07 -6.77 -5.90
CA THR A 66 -3.40 -7.21 -7.27
C THR A 66 -4.83 -6.91 -7.67
N GLN A 67 -5.79 -6.97 -6.75
CA GLN A 67 -7.16 -6.49 -7.01
C GLN A 67 -7.18 -4.98 -7.32
N ARG A 68 -6.25 -4.19 -6.77
CA ARG A 68 -6.09 -2.75 -7.08
C ARG A 68 -5.39 -2.51 -8.42
N GLU A 69 -4.41 -3.32 -8.80
CA GLU A 69 -3.72 -3.19 -10.10
C GLU A 69 -4.60 -3.55 -11.30
N THR A 70 -5.65 -4.37 -11.11
CA THR A 70 -6.67 -4.55 -12.15
C THR A 70 -7.56 -3.31 -12.36
N ASP A 71 -7.55 -2.34 -11.44
CA ASP A 71 -8.37 -1.14 -11.52
C ASP A 71 -7.61 0.16 -11.84
N GLU A 72 -6.30 0.33 -11.58
CA GLU A 72 -5.61 1.57 -11.94
C GLU A 72 -4.13 1.45 -12.39
N ASN A 73 -3.87 2.01 -13.58
CA ASN A 73 -2.59 2.54 -14.05
C ASN A 73 -1.82 3.28 -12.93
N THR A 74 -0.70 2.73 -12.49
CA THR A 74 0.22 3.41 -11.56
C THR A 74 0.87 4.64 -12.20
N VAL A 75 0.66 5.82 -11.63
CA VAL A 75 1.36 7.06 -11.99
C VAL A 75 2.57 7.25 -11.07
N HIS A 76 3.77 7.18 -11.63
CA HIS A 76 4.97 7.68 -10.98
C HIS A 76 4.95 9.21 -11.00
N ILE A 77 4.81 9.84 -9.83
CA ILE A 77 4.96 11.29 -9.70
C ILE A 77 6.41 11.59 -9.28
N PRO A 78 7.18 12.38 -10.05
CA PRO A 78 8.44 12.90 -9.58
C PRO A 78 8.19 13.98 -8.52
N ILE A 79 8.65 13.76 -7.28
CA ILE A 79 8.58 14.79 -6.23
C ILE A 79 9.65 15.85 -6.50
N ILE A 80 9.21 17.09 -6.72
CA ILE A 80 10.09 18.27 -6.74
C ILE A 80 10.27 18.73 -5.30
N VAL A 81 11.47 18.51 -4.74
CA VAL A 81 11.83 19.07 -3.43
C VAL A 81 12.15 20.56 -3.62
N VAL A 82 11.23 21.43 -3.20
CA VAL A 82 11.45 22.88 -3.19
C VAL A 82 12.25 23.24 -1.95
N GLY A 83 13.52 23.59 -2.12
CA GLY A 83 14.34 24.14 -1.04
C GLY A 83 13.84 25.52 -0.56
N PRO A 84 14.26 25.97 0.64
CA PRO A 84 13.70 27.14 1.34
C PRO A 84 13.89 28.51 0.63
N ASN A 85 14.48 28.55 -0.56
CA ASN A 85 14.78 29.79 -1.27
C ASN A 85 13.81 30.10 -2.43
N GLY A 86 12.72 29.33 -2.60
CA GLY A 86 11.61 29.70 -3.50
C GLY A 86 11.93 29.81 -5.00
N ASN A 87 13.12 29.42 -5.46
CA ASN A 87 13.45 29.44 -6.88
C ASN A 87 13.03 28.12 -7.53
N ASN A 88 11.96 28.22 -8.32
CA ASN A 88 11.41 27.16 -9.16
C ASN A 88 12.37 26.89 -10.33
N ILE A 89 13.16 25.81 -10.27
CA ILE A 89 13.95 25.37 -11.43
C ILE A 89 13.04 24.49 -12.28
N GLN A 90 12.35 25.12 -13.23
CA GLN A 90 11.65 24.41 -14.28
C GLN A 90 12.69 23.75 -15.20
N PRO A 91 12.67 22.42 -15.40
CA PRO A 91 13.54 21.79 -16.39
C PRO A 91 13.09 22.26 -17.77
N THR A 92 13.88 23.14 -18.37
CA THR A 92 13.75 23.45 -19.80
C THR A 92 14.30 22.24 -20.57
N PRO A 93 13.61 21.75 -21.61
CA PRO A 93 14.18 20.74 -22.48
C PRO A 93 15.42 21.34 -23.16
N VAL A 94 16.60 20.79 -22.85
CA VAL A 94 17.85 21.15 -23.49
C VAL A 94 17.77 20.64 -24.94
N ILE A 95 17.44 21.54 -25.87
CA ILE A 95 17.63 21.28 -27.29
C ILE A 95 19.15 21.34 -27.52
N VAL A 96 19.77 20.16 -27.61
CA VAL A 96 21.19 20.04 -27.93
C VAL A 96 21.38 20.53 -29.37
N THR A 97 21.84 21.76 -29.51
CA THR A 97 22.32 22.31 -30.78
C THR A 97 23.77 21.85 -30.91
N PRO A 98 24.19 21.19 -32.00
CA PRO A 98 25.57 20.76 -32.14
C PRO A 98 26.42 21.96 -32.57
N VAL A 99 27.12 22.60 -31.64
CA VAL A 99 28.17 23.57 -31.97
C VAL A 99 29.34 23.44 -31.00
N GLY A 100 30.49 23.08 -31.57
CA GLY A 100 31.79 23.64 -31.21
C GLY A 100 32.47 23.06 -29.98
N GLU A 101 33.47 22.21 -30.22
CA GLU A 101 34.60 21.96 -29.31
C GLU A 101 35.11 23.25 -28.67
N GLN A 102 34.86 23.42 -27.38
CA GLN A 102 35.64 24.31 -26.52
C GLN A 102 35.60 23.80 -25.07
N ASP A 103 36.70 23.17 -24.69
CA ASP A 103 37.27 23.02 -23.35
C ASP A 103 36.33 22.56 -22.22
N GLU A 104 36.00 21.26 -22.23
CA GLU A 104 35.35 20.57 -21.12
C GLU A 104 36.36 20.32 -19.98
N SER A 105 36.33 21.19 -18.97
CA SER A 105 36.78 20.83 -17.63
C SER A 105 36.00 19.59 -17.15
N PRO A 106 36.60 18.61 -16.44
CA PRO A 106 35.92 17.36 -16.11
C PRO A 106 34.68 17.63 -15.25
N GLN A 107 33.49 17.55 -15.84
CA GLN A 107 32.25 17.59 -15.09
C GLN A 107 32.11 16.26 -14.33
N VAL A 108 32.43 16.30 -13.03
CA VAL A 108 32.13 15.20 -12.13
C VAL A 108 30.60 15.02 -12.13
N PRO A 109 30.08 13.84 -12.49
CA PRO A 109 28.64 13.61 -12.50
C PRO A 109 28.10 13.89 -11.10
N THR A 110 27.23 14.89 -10.98
CA THR A 110 26.58 15.26 -9.73
C THR A 110 25.51 14.20 -9.45
N VAL A 111 25.82 13.23 -8.59
CA VAL A 111 24.86 12.22 -8.16
C VAL A 111 23.85 12.90 -7.24
N THR A 112 22.61 13.05 -7.71
CA THR A 112 21.50 13.49 -6.86
C THR A 112 21.15 12.37 -5.88
N PRO A 113 21.28 12.57 -4.55
CA PRO A 113 20.87 11.55 -3.60
C PRO A 113 19.36 11.34 -3.70
N ALA A 114 18.94 10.08 -3.87
CA ALA A 114 17.55 9.67 -3.75
C ALA A 114 17.27 9.43 -2.26
N TYR A 115 16.39 10.25 -1.70
CA TYR A 115 15.93 10.11 -0.32
C TYR A 115 14.65 9.27 -0.31
N LEU A 116 14.61 8.19 0.48
CA LEU A 116 13.42 7.36 0.64
C LEU A 116 12.68 7.78 1.91
N ILE A 117 11.46 8.28 1.72
CA ILE A 117 10.54 8.54 2.83
C ILE A 117 9.69 7.29 3.02
N ASP A 118 9.82 6.68 4.19
CA ASP A 118 8.97 5.57 4.61
C ASP A 118 7.81 6.11 5.44
N ILE A 119 6.59 5.73 5.07
CA ILE A 119 5.36 6.05 5.79
C ILE A 119 4.74 4.74 6.23
N HIS A 120 4.56 4.57 7.54
CA HIS A 120 3.93 3.40 8.14
C HIS A 120 2.66 3.82 8.87
N THR A 121 1.57 3.09 8.67
CA THR A 121 0.28 3.38 9.29
C THR A 121 -0.22 2.19 10.09
N GLU A 122 -0.69 2.46 11.31
CA GLU A 122 -1.26 1.45 12.21
C GLU A 122 -2.63 1.92 12.70
N VAL A 123 -3.52 0.98 12.94
CA VAL A 123 -4.84 1.25 13.53
C VAL A 123 -4.94 0.63 14.92
N ARG A 124 -5.70 1.27 15.81
CA ARG A 124 -5.92 0.73 17.16
C ARG A 124 -6.63 -0.63 17.13
N GLN A 125 -7.62 -0.80 16.25
CA GLN A 125 -8.37 -2.03 16.07
C GLN A 125 -8.74 -2.18 14.58
N GLU A 126 -8.54 -3.35 13.99
CA GLU A 126 -8.90 -3.58 12.58
C GLU A 126 -10.42 -3.62 12.34
N LEU A 127 -11.19 -3.96 13.37
CA LEU A 127 -12.66 -4.02 13.36
C LEU A 127 -13.21 -3.10 14.44
N ILE A 128 -14.11 -2.21 14.06
CA ILE A 128 -14.82 -1.28 14.94
C ILE A 128 -16.33 -1.35 14.66
N THR A 129 -17.15 -1.05 15.66
CA THR A 129 -18.59 -0.85 15.47
C THR A 129 -18.90 0.55 14.95
N SER A 130 -20.11 0.76 14.44
CA SER A 130 -20.58 2.08 13.98
C SER A 130 -20.73 3.14 15.09
N THR A 131 -20.42 2.78 16.33
CA THR A 131 -20.48 3.64 17.52
C THR A 131 -19.12 3.91 18.12
N GLU A 132 -18.08 3.21 17.68
CA GLU A 132 -16.72 3.34 18.21
C GLU A 132 -15.89 4.31 17.36
N GLU A 133 -15.08 5.10 18.03
CA GLU A 133 -14.04 5.90 17.40
C GLU A 133 -12.86 5.03 16.97
N GLN A 134 -12.13 5.50 15.98
CA GLN A 134 -10.93 4.83 15.49
C GLN A 134 -9.73 5.74 15.57
N LEU A 135 -8.58 5.18 15.95
CA LEU A 135 -7.31 5.89 15.94
C LEU A 135 -6.40 5.33 14.85
N ILE A 136 -5.97 6.20 13.94
CA ILE A 136 -4.93 5.92 12.95
C ILE A 136 -3.64 6.56 13.45
N MET A 137 -2.60 5.77 13.63
CA MET A 137 -1.25 6.19 13.98
C MET A 137 -0.39 6.20 12.71
N ILE A 138 0.33 7.28 12.48
CA ILE A 138 1.17 7.48 11.29
C ILE A 138 2.59 7.70 11.78
N THR A 139 3.54 6.92 11.26
CA THR A 139 4.97 7.06 11.52
C THR A 139 5.68 7.39 10.22
N MET A 140 6.49 8.45 10.22
CA MET A 140 7.26 8.89 9.06
C MET A 140 8.75 8.84 9.37
N SER A 141 9.52 8.27 8.45
CA SER A 141 10.98 8.25 8.56
C SER A 141 11.67 8.49 7.22
N LEU A 142 12.90 8.99 7.28
CA LEU A 142 13.79 9.18 6.14
C LEU A 142 15.07 8.40 6.37
N ASP A 143 15.36 7.46 5.49
CA ASP A 143 16.50 6.53 5.63
C ASP A 143 16.52 5.87 7.04
N GLY A 144 15.32 5.49 7.53
CA GLY A 144 15.11 4.91 8.86
C GLY A 144 15.19 5.88 10.04
N LYS A 145 15.43 7.19 9.81
CA LYS A 145 15.43 8.21 10.87
C LYS A 145 14.06 8.88 11.00
N PRO A 146 13.51 9.05 12.21
CA PRO A 146 12.24 9.74 12.38
C PRO A 146 12.23 11.15 11.79
N LEU A 147 11.12 11.52 11.14
CA LEU A 147 10.90 12.85 10.59
C LEU A 147 10.00 13.68 11.52
N GLU A 148 10.57 14.59 12.30
CA GLU A 148 9.84 15.53 13.16
C GLU A 148 9.36 16.77 12.38
N GLY A 149 8.22 17.33 12.79
CA GLY A 149 7.73 18.63 12.30
C GLY A 149 7.06 18.59 10.93
N ILE A 150 6.71 17.41 10.44
CA ILE A 150 6.08 17.22 9.13
C ILE A 150 4.58 17.37 9.23
N ASN A 151 4.01 18.24 8.39
CA ASN A 151 2.56 18.31 8.18
C ASN A 151 2.11 17.16 7.27
N THR A 152 1.01 16.51 7.63
CA THR A 152 0.41 15.42 6.85
C THR A 152 -1.04 15.74 6.51
N GLN A 153 -1.50 15.17 5.40
CA GLN A 153 -2.91 15.13 5.03
C GLN A 153 -3.31 13.68 4.89
N VAL A 154 -4.41 13.30 5.54
CA VAL A 154 -5.03 11.99 5.40
C VAL A 154 -6.34 12.18 4.65
N VAL A 155 -6.55 11.40 3.59
CA VAL A 155 -7.75 11.47 2.76
C VAL A 155 -8.54 10.20 2.99
N ILE A 156 -9.71 10.31 3.64
CA ILE A 156 -10.57 9.17 3.91
C ILE A 156 -11.58 9.03 2.78
N HIS A 157 -11.66 7.85 2.19
CA HIS A 157 -12.65 7.48 1.20
C HIS A 157 -13.77 6.66 1.86
N TYR A 158 -14.96 7.25 1.97
CA TYR A 158 -16.10 6.59 2.58
C TYR A 158 -16.94 5.79 1.59
N PRO A 159 -17.70 4.81 2.09
CA PRO A 159 -18.64 4.03 1.32
C PRO A 159 -19.78 4.94 0.85
N GLY A 160 -19.93 5.09 -0.47
CA GLY A 160 -20.86 6.06 -1.06
C GLY A 160 -20.18 7.20 -1.83
N GLY A 161 -18.84 7.23 -1.83
CA GLY A 161 -18.05 8.17 -2.64
C GLY A 161 -17.81 9.53 -1.97
N GLU A 162 -18.27 9.71 -0.73
CA GLU A 162 -17.87 10.85 0.10
C GLU A 162 -16.38 10.75 0.44
N VAL A 163 -15.70 11.89 0.42
CA VAL A 163 -14.26 11.99 0.70
C VAL A 163 -14.02 13.12 1.69
N ASP A 164 -13.39 12.78 2.82
CA ASP A 164 -12.96 13.78 3.81
C ASP A 164 -11.45 13.94 3.84
N LYS A 165 -11.01 15.15 4.18
CA LYS A 165 -9.59 15.46 4.37
C LYS A 165 -9.34 15.86 5.81
N PHE A 166 -8.41 15.15 6.44
CA PHE A 166 -7.97 15.41 7.80
C PHE A 166 -6.53 15.88 7.80
N TYR A 167 -6.23 16.75 8.76
CA TYR A 167 -4.90 17.31 8.98
C TYR A 167 -4.52 16.99 10.42
N PRO A 168 -3.88 15.83 10.66
CA PRO A 168 -3.30 15.50 11.96
C PRO A 168 -2.33 16.58 12.41
N SER A 169 -1.98 16.56 13.70
CA SER A 169 -0.88 17.38 14.20
C SER A 169 0.42 17.08 13.43
N ILE A 170 1.37 18.01 13.46
CA ILE A 170 2.72 17.75 12.96
C ILE A 170 3.32 16.52 13.63
N THR A 171 4.18 15.80 12.91
CA THR A 171 4.91 14.68 13.50
C THR A 171 5.78 15.12 14.68
N ASP A 172 5.82 14.31 15.74
CA ASP A 172 6.65 14.55 16.91
C ASP A 172 8.12 14.11 16.69
N ARG A 173 8.92 14.14 17.76
CA ARG A 173 10.34 13.74 17.76
C ARG A 173 10.59 12.30 17.34
N ASP A 174 9.59 11.44 17.50
CA ASP A 174 9.64 10.03 17.10
C ASP A 174 9.06 9.83 15.69
N GLY A 175 8.79 10.93 14.96
CA GLY A 175 8.25 10.91 13.61
C GLY A 175 6.78 10.50 13.56
N LYS A 176 6.06 10.61 14.69
CA LYS A 176 4.71 10.08 14.83
C LYS A 176 3.67 11.19 14.86
N THR A 177 2.52 10.91 14.26
CA THR A 177 1.28 11.68 14.45
C THR A 177 0.09 10.73 14.49
N SER A 178 -1.08 11.25 14.87
CA SER A 178 -2.29 10.43 14.93
C SER A 178 -3.54 11.20 14.53
N LEU A 179 -4.51 10.45 13.99
CA LEU A 179 -5.82 10.93 13.60
C LEU A 179 -6.88 10.12 14.35
N SER A 180 -7.77 10.81 15.06
CA SER A 180 -8.99 10.21 15.60
C SER A 180 -10.14 10.41 14.61
N LEU A 181 -10.70 9.31 14.13
CA LEU A 181 -11.91 9.28 13.32
C LEU A 181 -13.12 9.10 14.23
N LYS A 182 -14.14 9.93 13.99
CA LYS A 182 -15.45 9.75 14.62
C LYS A 182 -16.08 8.43 14.18
N PRO A 183 -17.07 7.91 14.93
CA PRO A 183 -17.77 6.70 14.53
C PRO A 183 -18.35 6.82 13.12
N ILE A 184 -18.11 5.81 12.31
CA ILE A 184 -18.52 5.79 10.90
C ILE A 184 -19.77 4.92 10.78
N SER A 185 -20.87 5.51 10.32
CA SER A 185 -22.08 4.76 10.02
C SER A 185 -21.97 4.13 8.64
N ALA A 186 -21.66 2.83 8.61
CA ALA A 186 -21.56 2.04 7.38
C ALA A 186 -22.14 0.64 7.59
N PRO A 187 -22.53 -0.07 6.52
CA PRO A 187 -22.91 -1.47 6.61
C PRO A 187 -21.82 -2.33 7.25
N ASN A 188 -22.19 -3.42 7.92
CA ASN A 188 -21.22 -4.35 8.50
C ASN A 188 -20.30 -4.93 7.42
N GLY A 189 -19.00 -5.02 7.74
CA GLY A 189 -17.98 -5.53 6.80
C GLY A 189 -17.46 -4.49 5.81
N THR A 190 -17.87 -3.23 5.94
CA THR A 190 -17.42 -2.17 5.05
C THR A 190 -15.97 -1.77 5.35
N ARG A 191 -15.14 -1.70 4.30
CA ARG A 191 -13.75 -1.21 4.37
C ARG A 191 -13.74 0.32 4.21
N ILE A 192 -12.96 0.98 5.05
CA ILE A 192 -12.65 2.41 4.94
C ILE A 192 -11.21 2.52 4.44
N GLU A 193 -11.00 3.23 3.33
CA GLU A 193 -9.67 3.45 2.76
C GLU A 193 -9.14 4.82 3.15
N TYR A 194 -7.81 4.90 3.36
CA TYR A 194 -7.10 6.10 3.80
C TYR A 194 -5.65 6.12 3.32
#